data_AF-A0A3L7SEC5-F1
#
_entry.id   AF-A0A3L7SEC5-F1
#
_cell.length_a   1.000
_cell.length_b   1.000
_cell.length_c   1.000
_cell.angle_alpha   90.00
_cell.angle_beta   90.00
_cell.angle_gamma   90.00
#
_symmetry.space_group_name_H-M   'P 1'
#
loop_
_entity.id
_entity.type
_entity.pdbx_description
1 polymer ?
#
loop_
_entity_poly.entity_id
_entity_poly.type
_entity_poly.pdbx_seq_one_letter_code
_entity_poly.pdbx_strand_id
1 'polypeptide(L)'
;MVLHIQNAAYYANHAYTVLVALALLIAPGGCASKSPDPVAQTSGHKGPASTTDGSEHGHKAGTHGGLLVSIGSDSYHAEAVFSQGGNLRLYILGRDESIVQEVEEQNLLAFARLPDAVEAIEMKLLPTPQAGDQTGKTSLFTGMLPKELAGKPLEVTIPALRVGNERFRLAFQAKAKEREVAMPAALAPNEESNLFLSPGGKYSLADIKANGSVTASVKFRGIKANHDARPKPGDRLCPISLTLANPSFSWTINGKVYLFCCPPCVEEFVSLAKEKPAELKDPDFFIAK
;
A
#
# COMPACT_ATOMS: atom_id res chain seq x y z
N MET A 1 62.94 43.28 -18.37
CA MET A 1 63.45 41.91 -18.30
C MET A 1 62.30 40.98 -18.68
N VAL A 2 62.41 40.37 -19.88
CA VAL A 2 61.59 39.28 -20.47
C VAL A 2 60.09 39.62 -20.75
N LEU A 3 59.67 40.01 -21.96
CA LEU A 3 59.41 39.25 -23.23
C LEU A 3 58.29 38.19 -23.09
N HIS A 4 57.13 38.41 -23.73
CA HIS A 4 56.62 37.63 -24.90
C HIS A 4 55.90 36.33 -24.51
N ILE A 5 54.90 35.76 -25.19
CA ILE A 5 54.11 36.02 -26.41
C ILE A 5 52.90 35.04 -26.37
N GLN A 6 51.88 35.37 -27.13
CA GLN A 6 50.68 34.59 -27.49
C GLN A 6 50.97 33.19 -28.08
N ASN A 7 49.96 32.29 -28.06
CA ASN A 7 49.61 31.39 -29.18
C ASN A 7 48.28 30.68 -28.82
N ALA A 8 47.15 30.85 -29.53
CA ALA A 8 46.84 30.52 -30.92
C ALA A 8 46.56 29.01 -31.14
N ALA A 9 45.26 28.70 -31.33
CA ALA A 9 44.59 27.92 -32.39
C ALA A 9 45.14 26.55 -32.88
N TYR A 10 44.24 25.83 -33.57
CA TYR A 10 44.36 24.53 -34.31
C TYR A 10 43.97 23.29 -33.48
N TYR A 11 43.01 22.43 -33.85
CA TYR A 11 42.49 21.91 -35.14
C TYR A 11 40.97 21.58 -34.97
N ALA A 12 39.99 21.79 -35.86
CA ALA A 12 39.76 21.56 -37.30
C ALA A 12 39.47 20.10 -37.72
N ASN A 13 38.19 19.89 -38.11
CA ASN A 13 37.61 18.93 -39.09
C ASN A 13 37.46 17.43 -38.75
N HIS A 14 36.22 16.92 -38.88
CA HIS A 14 35.85 16.03 -39.98
C HIS A 14 34.33 15.98 -40.21
N ALA A 15 33.95 16.32 -41.44
CA ALA A 15 32.64 16.12 -42.05
C ALA A 15 32.64 14.74 -42.74
N TYR A 16 31.52 14.02 -42.68
CA TYR A 16 31.22 12.98 -43.66
C TYR A 16 29.75 13.09 -44.09
N THR A 17 29.60 13.61 -45.30
CA THR A 17 28.39 13.55 -46.12
C THR A 17 28.60 12.41 -47.11
N VAL A 18 27.71 11.43 -47.17
CA VAL A 18 27.57 10.53 -48.32
C VAL A 18 26.09 10.40 -48.65
N LEU A 19 25.77 10.64 -49.92
CA LEU A 19 24.46 10.77 -50.52
C LEU A 19 24.49 9.97 -51.83
N VAL A 20 23.69 8.91 -51.97
CA VAL A 20 23.31 8.22 -53.23
C VAL A 20 21.95 7.53 -52.95
N ALA A 21 20.79 8.05 -53.37
CA ALA A 21 20.11 7.98 -54.67
C ALA A 21 19.61 6.55 -55.06
N LEU A 22 18.29 6.28 -55.07
CA LEU A 22 17.39 6.15 -56.26
C LEU A 22 17.27 4.67 -56.73
N ALA A 23 16.17 4.01 -57.14
CA ALA A 23 14.77 4.33 -57.51
C ALA A 23 13.88 3.05 -57.52
N LEU A 24 12.55 3.30 -57.47
CA LEU A 24 11.36 2.61 -58.02
C LEU A 24 11.39 1.14 -58.48
N LEU A 25 10.31 0.40 -58.18
CA LEU A 25 9.37 -0.14 -59.21
C LEU A 25 8.02 -0.59 -58.62
N ILE A 26 6.99 -0.43 -59.44
CA ILE A 26 5.53 -0.46 -59.21
C ILE A 26 4.94 -1.79 -59.71
N ALA A 27 3.87 -2.31 -59.08
CA ALA A 27 2.76 -2.98 -59.78
C ALA A 27 1.48 -3.12 -58.90
N PRO A 28 0.28 -2.75 -59.43
CA PRO A 28 -1.03 -2.94 -58.79
C PRO A 28 -1.91 -4.02 -59.48
N GLY A 29 -3.01 -4.41 -58.82
CA GLY A 29 -4.15 -5.17 -59.38
C GLY A 29 -4.35 -6.57 -58.74
N GLY A 30 -5.54 -7.07 -58.42
CA GLY A 30 -6.92 -6.65 -58.70
C GLY A 30 -7.92 -7.65 -58.09
N CYS A 31 -9.18 -7.22 -58.02
CA CYS A 31 -10.36 -7.79 -57.34
C CYS A 31 -10.85 -9.17 -57.81
N ALA A 32 -11.65 -9.86 -56.97
CA ALA A 32 -12.96 -10.40 -57.38
C ALA A 32 -13.80 -10.91 -56.18
N SER A 33 -15.02 -10.39 -56.07
CA SER A 33 -16.11 -10.76 -55.15
C SER A 33 -17.13 -11.67 -55.84
N LYS A 34 -17.79 -12.56 -55.09
CA LYS A 34 -19.12 -13.13 -55.44
C LYS A 34 -19.74 -13.92 -54.28
N SER A 35 -20.87 -13.42 -53.77
CA SER A 35 -21.98 -14.23 -53.23
C SER A 35 -23.19 -14.03 -54.15
N PRO A 36 -24.12 -15.00 -54.22
CA PRO A 36 -25.41 -14.78 -53.54
C PRO A 36 -26.08 -16.04 -52.93
N ASP A 37 -26.81 -15.82 -51.83
CA ASP A 37 -27.87 -16.65 -51.18
C ASP A 37 -29.18 -16.69 -52.03
N PRO A 38 -30.28 -17.47 -51.79
CA PRO A 38 -31.06 -17.69 -50.54
C PRO A 38 -31.72 -19.10 -50.36
N VAL A 39 -32.34 -19.53 -49.24
CA VAL A 39 -33.70 -19.22 -48.73
C VAL A 39 -33.94 -19.96 -47.37
N ALA A 40 -34.36 -19.19 -46.35
CA ALA A 40 -35.49 -19.34 -45.37
C ALA A 40 -35.92 -20.74 -44.82
N GLN A 41 -36.39 -20.98 -43.58
CA GLN A 41 -37.12 -20.17 -42.59
C GLN A 41 -37.15 -20.87 -41.19
N THR A 42 -37.02 -20.05 -40.13
CA THR A 42 -37.66 -20.12 -38.77
C THR A 42 -37.58 -21.35 -37.85
N SER A 43 -36.93 -21.18 -36.68
CA SER A 43 -37.59 -21.05 -35.37
C SER A 43 -36.57 -20.64 -34.29
N GLY A 44 -37.00 -19.81 -33.33
CA GLY A 44 -36.10 -18.99 -32.51
C GLY A 44 -35.30 -19.71 -31.43
N HIS A 45 -34.17 -19.11 -31.08
CA HIS A 45 -33.59 -19.14 -29.73
C HIS A 45 -32.80 -17.86 -29.48
N LYS A 46 -32.95 -17.33 -28.25
CA LYS A 46 -32.30 -16.13 -27.72
C LYS A 46 -30.79 -16.15 -27.98
N GLY A 47 -30.24 -15.00 -28.37
CA GLY A 47 -28.83 -14.86 -28.70
C GLY A 47 -27.88 -15.27 -27.57
N PRO A 48 -26.67 -15.77 -27.88
CA PRO A 48 -25.65 -15.96 -26.87
C PRO A 48 -25.12 -14.58 -26.48
N ALA A 49 -25.25 -14.32 -25.18
CA ALA A 49 -24.74 -13.15 -24.49
C ALA A 49 -23.25 -12.93 -24.81
N SER A 50 -22.90 -11.66 -25.03
CA SER A 50 -21.56 -11.18 -24.82
C SER A 50 -21.18 -11.44 -23.37
N THR A 51 -20.33 -12.43 -23.13
CA THR A 51 -19.56 -12.51 -21.88
C THR A 51 -18.54 -11.39 -21.93
N THR A 52 -18.97 -10.21 -21.48
CA THR A 52 -18.06 -9.16 -21.05
C THR A 52 -17.46 -9.66 -19.75
N ASP A 53 -16.37 -10.44 -19.85
CA ASP A 53 -15.46 -10.62 -18.74
C ASP A 53 -14.89 -9.24 -18.43
N GLY A 54 -15.47 -8.60 -17.41
CA GLY A 54 -14.88 -7.47 -16.74
C GLY A 54 -13.56 -7.95 -16.15
N SER A 55 -12.46 -7.66 -16.85
CA SER A 55 -11.12 -7.82 -16.31
C SER A 55 -10.98 -6.84 -15.14
N GLU A 56 -11.38 -7.29 -13.95
CA GLU A 56 -10.98 -6.72 -12.68
C GLU A 56 -9.46 -6.90 -12.59
N HIS A 57 -8.71 -5.86 -12.99
CA HIS A 57 -7.27 -5.83 -12.82
C HIS A 57 -6.96 -5.75 -11.32
N GLY A 58 -6.78 -6.93 -10.71
CA GLY A 58 -6.40 -7.07 -9.31
C GLY A 58 -5.07 -6.38 -9.04
N HIS A 59 -5.11 -5.31 -8.23
CA HIS A 59 -3.92 -4.64 -7.73
C HIS A 59 -3.12 -5.61 -6.84
N LYS A 60 -1.88 -5.90 -7.23
CA LYS A 60 -0.94 -6.66 -6.40
C LYS A 60 -0.37 -5.78 -5.28
N ALA A 61 -0.03 -6.39 -4.16
CA ALA A 61 0.72 -5.71 -3.10
C ALA A 61 2.16 -5.46 -3.59
N GLY A 62 2.63 -4.22 -3.53
CA GLY A 62 4.00 -3.87 -3.89
C GLY A 62 5.02 -4.23 -2.81
N THR A 63 6.30 -4.09 -3.14
CA THR A 63 7.44 -4.41 -2.25
C THR A 63 7.42 -3.64 -0.93
N HIS A 64 6.89 -2.41 -0.93
CA HIS A 64 6.74 -1.59 0.27
C HIS A 64 5.40 -1.80 0.97
N GLY A 65 4.64 -2.83 0.59
CA GLY A 65 3.30 -3.12 1.07
C GLY A 65 2.26 -2.09 0.61
N GLY A 66 2.56 -1.35 -0.46
CA GLY A 66 1.69 -0.37 -1.07
C GLY A 66 0.78 -0.94 -2.15
N LEU A 67 -0.09 -0.08 -2.66
CA LEU A 67 -0.95 -0.37 -3.81
C LEU A 67 -0.16 -0.15 -5.10
N LEU A 68 0.01 -1.20 -5.89
CA LEU A 68 0.65 -1.10 -7.19
C LEU A 68 -0.36 -0.71 -8.28
N VAL A 69 0.04 0.24 -9.12
CA VAL A 69 -0.80 0.81 -10.19
C VAL A 69 0.00 0.89 -11.48
N SER A 70 -0.47 0.24 -12.55
CA SER A 70 0.16 0.30 -13.87
C SER A 70 -0.05 1.68 -14.54
N ILE A 71 0.95 2.14 -15.27
CA ILE A 71 0.99 3.41 -16.01
C ILE A 71 1.38 3.12 -17.46
N GLY A 72 0.69 3.76 -18.41
CA GLY A 72 1.08 3.71 -19.82
C GLY A 72 1.04 2.30 -20.41
N SER A 73 -0.06 1.57 -20.21
CA SER A 73 -0.23 0.18 -20.65
C SER A 73 0.88 -0.74 -20.12
N ASP A 74 1.16 -0.66 -18.81
CA ASP A 74 2.14 -1.51 -18.11
C ASP A 74 3.61 -1.21 -18.43
N SER A 75 3.88 -0.08 -19.10
CA SER A 75 5.25 0.36 -19.39
C SER A 75 5.98 0.84 -18.14
N TYR A 76 5.23 1.36 -17.16
CA TYR A 76 5.72 1.82 -15.88
C TYR A 76 4.71 1.43 -14.79
N HIS A 77 5.15 1.52 -13.54
CA HIS A 77 4.27 1.33 -12.39
C HIS A 77 4.45 2.45 -11.38
N ALA A 78 3.45 2.64 -10.53
CA ALA A 78 3.59 3.39 -9.31
C ALA A 78 3.14 2.56 -8.12
N GLU A 79 3.88 2.66 -7.01
CA GLU A 79 3.46 2.08 -5.73
C GLU A 79 3.03 3.20 -4.78
N ALA A 80 1.75 3.21 -4.44
CA ALA A 80 1.19 4.14 -3.46
C ALA A 80 1.20 3.51 -2.06
N VAL A 81 2.01 4.07 -1.15
CA VAL A 81 2.17 3.61 0.22
C VAL A 81 1.56 4.63 1.18
N PHE A 82 0.56 4.20 1.94
CA PHE A 82 -0.07 5.00 2.99
C PHE A 82 0.50 4.62 4.36
N SER A 83 0.90 5.62 5.15
CA SER A 83 1.44 5.43 6.50
C SER A 83 0.60 6.15 7.55
N GLN A 84 0.82 5.83 8.82
CA GLN A 84 0.14 6.47 9.94
C GLN A 84 0.27 8.00 9.86
N GLY A 85 -0.82 8.71 10.21
CA GLY A 85 -0.87 10.17 10.14
C GLY A 85 -1.26 10.74 8.77
N GLY A 86 -1.54 9.89 7.78
CA GLY A 86 -2.00 10.34 6.45
C GLY A 86 -0.88 10.58 5.44
N ASN A 87 0.36 10.17 5.75
CA ASN A 87 1.46 10.28 4.80
C ASN A 87 1.24 9.37 3.60
N LEU A 88 1.31 9.93 2.40
CA LEU A 88 1.30 9.22 1.12
C LEU A 88 2.69 9.31 0.49
N ARG A 89 3.26 8.16 0.19
CA ARG A 89 4.46 8.01 -0.64
C ARG A 89 4.08 7.37 -1.96
N LEU A 90 4.52 7.96 -3.06
CA LEU A 90 4.30 7.44 -4.41
C LEU A 90 5.66 7.14 -5.04
N TYR A 91 6.02 5.86 -5.10
CA TYR A 91 7.22 5.40 -5.77
C TYR A 91 6.94 5.23 -7.25
N ILE A 92 7.84 5.68 -8.11
CA ILE A 92 7.78 5.43 -9.56
C ILE A 92 8.72 4.27 -9.88
N LEU A 93 8.18 3.29 -10.59
CA LEU A 93 8.80 2.00 -10.87
C LEU A 93 8.78 1.74 -12.37
N GLY A 94 9.72 0.93 -12.84
CA GLY A 94 9.82 0.55 -14.24
C GLY A 94 8.73 -0.44 -14.64
N ARG A 95 8.87 -0.99 -15.84
CA ARG A 95 8.08 -2.15 -16.29
C ARG A 95 8.27 -3.35 -15.37
N ASP A 96 9.50 -3.55 -14.90
CA ASP A 96 9.79 -4.47 -13.80
C ASP A 96 9.59 -3.69 -12.49
N GLU A 97 8.61 -4.11 -11.69
CA GLU A 97 8.22 -3.49 -10.41
C GLU A 97 9.36 -3.49 -9.37
N SER A 98 10.39 -4.31 -9.55
CA SER A 98 11.57 -4.33 -8.69
C SER A 98 12.61 -3.25 -9.05
N ILE A 99 12.45 -2.59 -10.20
CA ILE A 99 13.36 -1.57 -10.71
C ILE A 99 12.76 -0.18 -10.45
N VAL A 100 13.51 0.64 -9.72
CA VAL A 100 13.16 2.04 -9.49
C VAL A 100 13.27 2.83 -10.79
N GLN A 101 12.24 3.62 -11.11
CA GLN A 101 12.22 4.49 -12.29
C GLN A 101 12.32 5.95 -11.87
N GLU A 102 13.47 6.55 -12.14
CA GLU A 102 13.66 7.99 -11.98
C GLU A 102 12.84 8.76 -13.02
N VAL A 103 12.28 9.90 -12.60
CA VAL A 103 11.61 10.88 -13.46
C VAL A 103 12.15 12.27 -13.16
N GLU A 104 11.96 13.20 -14.08
CA GLU A 104 12.28 14.61 -13.85
C GLU A 104 11.50 15.15 -12.64
N GLU A 105 12.19 15.93 -11.80
CA GLU A 105 11.55 16.58 -10.66
C GLU A 105 10.38 17.45 -11.11
N GLN A 106 9.22 17.21 -10.49
CA GLN A 106 7.97 17.91 -10.79
C GLN A 106 7.08 17.91 -9.55
N ASN A 107 6.29 18.96 -9.36
CA ASN A 107 5.25 18.94 -8.34
C ASN A 107 3.99 18.29 -8.92
N LEU A 108 3.45 17.30 -8.22
CA LEU A 108 2.23 16.64 -8.63
C LEU A 108 1.04 17.24 -7.87
N LEU A 109 -0.02 17.55 -8.61
CA LEU A 109 -1.32 17.86 -8.05
C LEU A 109 -2.12 16.56 -7.98
N ALA A 110 -2.64 16.23 -6.80
CA ALA A 110 -3.48 15.07 -6.60
C ALA A 110 -4.84 15.50 -6.03
N PHE A 111 -5.88 14.79 -6.43
CA PHE A 111 -7.25 14.98 -5.97
C PHE A 111 -7.69 13.72 -5.26
N ALA A 112 -7.99 13.83 -3.96
CA ALA A 112 -8.40 12.72 -3.12
C ALA A 112 -9.85 12.89 -2.68
N ARG A 113 -10.65 11.84 -2.78
CA ARG A 113 -12.07 11.84 -2.35
C ARG A 113 -12.46 10.51 -1.73
N LEU A 114 -13.50 10.51 -0.90
CA LEU A 114 -14.17 9.26 -0.52
C LEU A 114 -14.90 8.68 -1.75
N PRO A 115 -15.06 7.35 -1.87
CA PRO A 115 -15.71 6.74 -3.04
C PRO A 115 -17.07 7.34 -3.41
N ASP A 116 -17.88 7.65 -2.39
CA ASP A 116 -19.23 8.20 -2.57
C ASP A 116 -19.28 9.74 -2.55
N ALA A 117 -18.14 10.42 -2.37
CA ALA A 117 -18.09 11.87 -2.35
C ALA A 117 -18.02 12.44 -3.77
N VAL A 118 -18.84 13.45 -4.04
CA VAL A 118 -18.82 14.18 -5.32
C VAL A 118 -17.60 15.11 -5.41
N GLU A 119 -17.24 15.73 -4.29
CA GLU A 119 -16.11 16.65 -4.23
C GLU A 119 -14.80 15.94 -3.90
N ALA A 120 -13.73 16.37 -4.55
CA ALA A 120 -12.37 15.94 -4.26
C ALA A 120 -11.59 17.07 -3.59
N ILE A 121 -10.77 16.69 -2.62
CA ILE A 121 -9.87 17.60 -1.91
C ILE A 121 -8.53 17.59 -2.65
N GLU A 122 -8.03 18.78 -2.97
CA GLU A 122 -6.73 18.96 -3.60
C GLU A 122 -5.60 18.73 -2.56
N MET A 123 -4.55 18.03 -2.99
CA MET A 123 -3.32 17.85 -2.22
C MET A 123 -2.11 17.88 -3.17
N LYS A 124 -0.94 18.25 -2.64
CA LYS A 124 0.31 18.28 -3.40
C LYS A 124 1.19 17.09 -3.01
N LEU A 125 1.77 16.43 -4.01
CA LEU A 125 2.90 15.52 -3.80
C LEU A 125 4.17 16.20 -4.32
N LEU A 126 5.15 16.34 -3.45
CA LEU A 126 6.42 16.98 -3.74
C LEU A 126 7.48 15.93 -4.06
N PRO A 127 8.42 16.21 -4.98
CA PRO A 127 9.53 15.31 -5.24
C PRO A 127 10.35 15.14 -3.96
N THR A 128 10.78 13.92 -3.67
CA THR A 128 11.67 13.60 -2.56
C THR A 128 12.75 12.65 -3.08
N PRO A 129 13.77 13.19 -3.77
CA PRO A 129 14.82 12.37 -4.37
C PRO A 129 15.45 11.41 -3.37
N GLN A 130 15.68 10.18 -3.81
CA GLN A 130 16.26 9.11 -3.01
C GLN A 130 17.76 8.97 -3.25
N ALA A 131 18.44 8.25 -2.36
CA ALA A 131 19.83 7.88 -2.58
C ALA A 131 19.95 7.03 -3.84
N GLY A 132 20.74 7.50 -4.81
CA GLY A 132 20.89 6.86 -6.12
C GLY A 132 20.18 7.60 -7.25
N ASP A 133 19.21 8.48 -6.95
CA ASP A 133 18.57 9.30 -7.97
C ASP A 133 19.56 10.29 -8.58
N GLN A 134 19.54 10.43 -9.90
CA GLN A 134 20.32 11.46 -10.61
C GLN A 134 19.91 12.88 -10.21
N THR A 135 20.83 13.83 -10.28
CA THR A 135 20.56 15.25 -10.00
C THR A 135 19.43 15.79 -10.90
N GLY A 136 18.43 16.43 -10.28
CA GLY A 136 17.25 16.96 -10.98
C GLY A 136 16.19 15.90 -11.31
N LYS A 137 16.36 14.68 -10.79
CA LYS A 137 15.39 13.60 -10.89
C LYS A 137 14.95 13.13 -9.50
N THR A 138 13.80 12.49 -9.47
CA THR A 138 13.27 11.80 -8.30
C THR A 138 12.64 10.48 -8.73
N SER A 139 12.68 9.49 -7.84
CA SER A 139 11.89 8.27 -7.96
C SER A 139 10.74 8.21 -6.94
N LEU A 140 10.62 9.21 -6.06
CA LEU A 140 9.64 9.26 -4.99
C LEU A 140 8.96 10.63 -4.93
N PHE A 141 7.64 10.60 -4.73
CA PHE A 141 6.86 11.78 -4.35
C PHE A 141 6.21 11.57 -3.00
N THR A 142 6.17 12.61 -2.17
CA THR A 142 5.57 12.55 -0.84
C THR A 142 4.54 13.66 -0.63
N GLY A 143 3.48 13.34 0.11
CA GLY A 143 2.45 14.29 0.47
C GLY A 143 1.62 13.84 1.67
N MET A 144 0.76 14.73 2.13
CA MET A 144 -0.08 14.51 3.30
C MET A 144 -1.55 14.49 2.90
N LEU A 145 -2.25 13.40 3.20
CA LEU A 145 -3.71 13.37 3.09
C LEU A 145 -4.32 14.37 4.08
N PRO A 146 -5.41 15.06 3.66
CA PRO A 146 -6.29 15.74 4.60
C PRO A 146 -6.73 14.80 5.73
N LYS A 147 -6.83 15.33 6.96
CA LYS A 147 -7.16 14.53 8.15
C LYS A 147 -8.49 13.80 8.00
N GLU A 148 -9.41 14.37 7.22
CA GLU A 148 -10.74 13.85 6.95
C GLU A 148 -10.71 12.59 6.08
N LEU A 149 -9.62 12.36 5.33
CA LEU A 149 -9.43 11.23 4.42
C LEU A 149 -8.45 10.19 4.98
N ALA A 150 -7.60 10.56 5.94
CA ALA A 150 -6.60 9.67 6.52
C ALA A 150 -7.25 8.40 7.13
N GLY A 151 -6.79 7.23 6.70
CA GLY A 151 -7.24 5.93 7.21
C GLY A 151 -8.62 5.46 6.69
N LYS A 152 -9.24 6.18 5.77
CA LYS A 152 -10.53 5.81 5.14
C LYS A 152 -10.29 5.19 3.76
N PRO A 153 -11.30 4.52 3.15
CA PRO A 153 -11.24 4.24 1.72
C PRO A 153 -11.24 5.57 0.98
N LEU A 154 -10.39 5.68 -0.04
CA LEU A 154 -10.34 6.88 -0.87
C LEU A 154 -9.97 6.55 -2.32
N GLU A 155 -10.39 7.42 -3.21
CA GLU A 155 -9.90 7.46 -4.58
C GLU A 155 -8.94 8.62 -4.74
N VAL A 156 -7.80 8.37 -5.38
CA VAL A 156 -6.82 9.41 -5.72
C VAL A 156 -6.74 9.52 -7.23
N THR A 157 -6.75 10.75 -7.74
CA THR A 157 -6.44 11.06 -9.14
C THR A 157 -5.27 12.04 -9.22
N ILE A 158 -4.26 11.69 -10.01
CA ILE A 158 -3.17 12.57 -10.43
C ILE A 158 -3.34 12.81 -11.94
N PRO A 159 -3.77 14.00 -12.38
CA PRO A 159 -4.10 14.26 -13.77
C PRO A 159 -2.86 14.46 -14.67
N ALA A 160 -1.67 14.56 -14.06
CA ALA A 160 -0.45 14.93 -14.75
C ALA A 160 0.79 14.38 -14.03
N LEU A 161 1.20 13.17 -14.40
CA LEU A 161 2.52 12.64 -14.09
C LEU A 161 3.32 12.55 -15.38
N ARG A 162 4.48 13.21 -15.45
CA ARG A 162 5.39 13.04 -16.58
C ARG A 162 6.42 11.95 -16.31
N VAL A 163 6.61 11.08 -17.29
CA VAL A 163 7.68 10.07 -17.31
C VAL A 163 8.35 10.22 -18.67
N GLY A 164 9.56 10.80 -18.71
CA GLY A 164 10.18 11.24 -19.95
C GLY A 164 9.32 12.27 -20.68
N ASN A 165 9.07 12.04 -21.98
CA ASN A 165 8.28 12.97 -22.81
C ASN A 165 6.77 12.73 -22.76
N GLU A 166 6.33 11.70 -22.05
CA GLU A 166 4.93 11.32 -21.96
C GLU A 166 4.28 11.88 -20.70
N ARG A 167 2.97 12.12 -20.77
CA ARG A 167 2.17 12.59 -19.64
C ARG A 167 1.02 11.64 -19.41
N PHE A 168 0.96 11.09 -18.20
CA PHE A 168 -0.02 10.11 -17.79
C PHE A 168 -1.00 10.69 -16.78
N ARG A 169 -2.22 10.16 -16.83
CA ARG A 169 -3.20 10.28 -15.74
C ARG A 169 -3.12 9.01 -14.92
N LEU A 170 -2.90 9.16 -13.63
CA LEU A 170 -2.93 8.07 -12.66
C LEU A 170 -4.21 8.19 -11.84
N ALA A 171 -4.93 7.09 -11.69
CA ALA A 171 -6.05 7.02 -10.76
C ALA A 171 -6.04 5.67 -10.07
N PHE A 172 -6.30 5.66 -8.76
CA PHE A 172 -6.32 4.44 -7.98
C PHE A 172 -7.26 4.55 -6.79
N GLN A 173 -7.80 3.40 -6.39
CA GLN A 173 -8.63 3.28 -5.20
C GLN A 173 -7.81 2.65 -4.10
N ALA A 174 -7.54 3.41 -3.05
CA ALA A 174 -7.11 2.83 -1.79
C ALA A 174 -8.36 2.35 -1.07
N LYS A 175 -8.54 1.03 -0.98
CA LYS A 175 -9.48 0.49 0.00
C LYS A 175 -9.06 1.01 1.36
N ALA A 176 -10.02 1.22 2.28
CA ALA A 176 -9.61 1.27 3.69
C ALA A 176 -8.75 0.04 3.87
N LYS A 177 -7.58 0.21 4.47
CA LYS A 177 -6.93 -0.92 5.08
C LYS A 177 -7.98 -1.43 6.06
N GLU A 178 -8.76 -2.44 5.64
CA GLU A 178 -9.32 -3.39 6.60
C GLU A 178 -8.10 -3.68 7.43
N ARG A 179 -8.17 -3.26 8.69
CA ARG A 179 -7.03 -3.36 9.59
C ARG A 179 -6.77 -4.86 9.61
N GLU A 180 -5.89 -5.32 8.72
CA GLU A 180 -5.21 -6.58 8.84
C GLU A 180 -4.29 -6.29 9.99
N VAL A 181 -4.90 -6.33 11.17
CA VAL A 181 -4.15 -6.32 12.38
C VAL A 181 -3.41 -7.64 12.28
N ALA A 182 -2.10 -7.55 12.05
CA ALA A 182 -1.23 -8.70 12.17
C ALA A 182 -1.47 -9.26 13.57
N MET A 183 -2.25 -10.35 13.64
CA MET A 183 -2.46 -11.05 14.89
C MET A 183 -1.13 -11.71 15.23
N PRO A 184 -0.62 -11.54 16.45
CA PRO A 184 0.55 -12.28 16.85
C PRO A 184 0.24 -13.78 16.73
N ALA A 185 1.23 -14.55 16.29
CA ALA A 185 1.12 -16.00 16.27
C ALA A 185 1.02 -16.51 17.71
N ALA A 186 0.24 -17.56 17.92
CA ALA A 186 0.18 -18.23 19.22
C ALA A 186 1.55 -18.85 19.55
N LEU A 187 1.97 -18.75 20.81
CA LEU A 187 3.20 -19.37 21.29
C LEU A 187 3.14 -20.89 21.34
N ALA A 188 4.31 -21.53 21.31
CA ALA A 188 4.42 -22.96 21.61
C ALA A 188 4.10 -23.23 23.10
N PRO A 189 3.58 -24.42 23.47
CA PRO A 189 3.07 -24.68 24.84
C PRO A 189 4.09 -24.47 25.98
N ASN A 190 5.37 -24.75 25.74
CA ASN A 190 6.46 -24.56 26.71
C ASN A 190 6.80 -23.07 26.91
N GLU A 191 6.83 -22.29 25.83
CA GLU A 191 7.02 -20.84 25.85
C GLU A 191 5.83 -20.15 26.53
N GLU A 192 4.61 -20.59 26.21
CA GLU A 192 3.38 -20.10 26.81
C GLU A 192 3.38 -20.29 28.34
N SER A 193 3.78 -21.46 28.81
CA SER A 193 3.88 -21.75 30.26
C SER A 193 4.90 -20.83 30.95
N ASN A 194 6.07 -20.64 30.35
CA ASN A 194 7.09 -19.72 30.89
C ASN A 194 6.58 -18.27 30.91
N LEU A 195 5.85 -17.86 29.87
CA LEU A 195 5.29 -16.52 29.77
C LEU A 195 4.23 -16.27 30.85
N PHE A 196 3.31 -17.19 31.11
CA PHE A 196 2.20 -16.92 32.03
C PHE A 196 2.44 -17.34 33.48
N LEU A 197 3.32 -18.30 33.74
CA LEU A 197 3.49 -18.89 35.07
C LEU A 197 4.74 -18.41 35.80
N SER A 198 5.54 -17.54 35.18
CA SER A 198 6.68 -16.87 35.82
C SER A 198 6.46 -15.35 35.89
N PRO A 199 6.76 -14.67 37.01
CA PRO A 199 6.66 -13.22 37.08
C PRO A 199 7.78 -12.55 36.26
N GLY A 200 7.59 -11.27 35.91
CA GLY A 200 8.60 -10.42 35.26
C GLY A 200 8.07 -9.02 35.00
N GLY A 201 8.94 -8.00 35.04
CA GLY A 201 8.55 -6.60 34.84
C GLY A 201 7.37 -6.20 35.72
N LYS A 202 6.27 -5.75 35.09
CA LYS A 202 5.00 -5.39 35.74
C LYS A 202 4.01 -6.56 35.92
N TYR A 203 4.34 -7.75 35.44
CA TYR A 203 3.53 -8.96 35.62
C TYR A 203 4.02 -9.74 36.86
N SER A 204 3.24 -9.69 37.93
CA SER A 204 3.62 -10.17 39.26
C SER A 204 3.06 -11.55 39.61
N LEU A 205 3.55 -12.17 40.69
CA LEU A 205 2.95 -13.40 41.25
C LEU A 205 1.48 -13.20 41.66
N ALA A 206 1.12 -11.99 42.10
CA ALA A 206 -0.26 -11.66 42.44
C ALA A 206 -1.15 -11.67 41.18
N ASP A 207 -0.64 -11.17 40.06
CA ASP A 207 -1.34 -11.21 38.77
C ASP A 207 -1.52 -12.66 38.29
N ILE A 208 -0.49 -13.49 38.38
CA ILE A 208 -0.56 -14.92 38.02
C ILE A 208 -1.67 -15.61 38.81
N LYS A 209 -1.71 -15.39 40.12
CA LYS A 209 -2.77 -15.93 40.98
C LYS A 209 -4.15 -15.37 40.63
N ALA A 210 -4.25 -14.07 40.36
CA ALA A 210 -5.50 -13.43 39.95
C ALA A 210 -6.04 -13.98 38.63
N ASN A 211 -5.14 -14.46 37.75
CA ASN A 211 -5.50 -15.11 36.50
C ASN A 211 -5.77 -16.62 36.62
N GLY A 212 -5.66 -17.19 37.82
CA GLY A 212 -5.95 -18.59 38.11
C GLY A 212 -4.76 -19.53 37.96
N SER A 213 -3.53 -19.02 37.85
CA SER A 213 -2.30 -19.82 37.67
C SER A 213 -2.37 -20.77 36.46
N VAL A 214 -2.97 -20.29 35.37
CA VAL A 214 -3.12 -21.00 34.09
C VAL A 214 -2.54 -20.17 32.95
N THR A 215 -2.34 -20.79 31.79
CA THR A 215 -2.00 -20.08 30.55
C THR A 215 -3.25 -19.54 29.85
N ALA A 216 -3.07 -18.66 28.85
CA ALA A 216 -4.19 -18.12 28.09
C ALA A 216 -4.94 -19.21 27.29
N SER A 217 -4.21 -20.15 26.68
CA SER A 217 -4.78 -21.28 25.93
C SER A 217 -5.65 -22.20 26.81
N VAL A 218 -5.30 -22.36 28.08
CA VAL A 218 -6.09 -23.11 29.06
C VAL A 218 -7.30 -22.31 29.51
N LYS A 219 -7.11 -21.04 29.91
CA LYS A 219 -8.17 -20.19 30.45
C LYS A 219 -9.29 -19.95 29.44
N PHE A 220 -8.94 -19.78 28.17
CA PHE A 220 -9.88 -19.36 27.12
C PHE A 220 -10.24 -20.45 26.12
N ARG A 221 -9.98 -21.72 26.47
CA ARG A 221 -10.29 -22.86 25.61
C ARG A 221 -11.76 -22.85 25.16
N GLY A 222 -11.98 -22.91 23.86
CA GLY A 222 -13.33 -22.96 23.26
C GLY A 222 -14.04 -21.61 23.16
N ILE A 223 -13.40 -20.50 23.57
CA ILE A 223 -13.97 -19.16 23.42
C ILE A 223 -13.59 -18.59 22.05
N LYS A 224 -14.59 -18.08 21.31
CA LYS A 224 -14.37 -17.50 19.99
C LYS A 224 -13.74 -16.11 20.08
N ALA A 225 -12.60 -15.94 19.40
CA ALA A 225 -11.98 -14.64 19.18
C ALA A 225 -12.85 -13.75 18.29
N ASN A 226 -12.84 -12.43 18.54
CA ASN A 226 -13.54 -11.43 17.72
C ASN A 226 -12.60 -10.27 17.41
N HIS A 227 -12.34 -10.04 16.12
CA HIS A 227 -11.38 -9.04 15.64
C HIS A 227 -12.07 -7.85 14.97
N ASP A 228 -13.22 -7.41 15.49
CA ASP A 228 -13.98 -6.32 14.88
C ASP A 228 -13.17 -5.01 14.88
N ALA A 229 -12.71 -4.61 13.70
CA ALA A 229 -11.93 -3.41 13.48
C ALA A 229 -12.76 -2.11 13.51
N ARG A 230 -14.06 -2.18 13.85
CA ARG A 230 -14.98 -1.03 13.88
C ARG A 230 -15.57 -0.79 15.28
N PRO A 231 -14.73 -0.49 16.29
CA PRO A 231 -15.23 -0.12 17.61
C PRO A 231 -15.98 1.21 17.54
N LYS A 232 -17.02 1.34 18.37
CA LYS A 232 -17.80 2.58 18.55
C LYS A 232 -17.23 3.39 19.71
N PRO A 233 -17.44 4.72 19.75
CA PRO A 233 -17.07 5.53 20.91
C PRO A 233 -17.63 4.93 22.21
N GLY A 234 -16.78 4.78 23.22
CA GLY A 234 -17.08 4.13 24.49
C GLY A 234 -16.75 2.63 24.54
N ASP A 235 -16.51 1.97 23.40
CA ASP A 235 -16.11 0.56 23.40
C ASP A 235 -14.71 0.36 23.99
N ARG A 236 -14.55 -0.76 24.70
CA ARG A 236 -13.25 -1.22 25.20
C ARG A 236 -12.44 -1.81 24.05
N LEU A 237 -11.18 -1.41 23.95
CA LEU A 237 -10.26 -1.82 22.90
C LEU A 237 -9.27 -2.85 23.41
N CYS A 238 -8.91 -3.79 22.54
CA CYS A 238 -7.77 -4.66 22.78
C CYS A 238 -6.47 -3.82 22.77
N PRO A 239 -5.62 -3.90 23.80
CA PRO A 239 -4.38 -3.13 23.90
C PRO A 239 -3.37 -3.34 22.76
N ILE A 240 -3.43 -4.51 22.12
CA ILE A 240 -2.51 -4.89 21.03
C ILE A 240 -3.04 -4.47 19.67
N SER A 241 -4.27 -4.87 19.35
CA SER A 241 -4.85 -4.69 18.03
C SER A 241 -5.58 -3.36 17.85
N LEU A 242 -5.98 -2.73 18.96
CA LEU A 242 -6.91 -1.60 19.00
C LEU A 242 -8.26 -1.88 18.29
N THR A 243 -8.63 -3.16 18.17
CA THR A 243 -9.96 -3.62 17.74
C THR A 243 -10.89 -3.73 18.95
N LEU A 244 -12.19 -3.96 18.70
CA LEU A 244 -13.15 -4.24 19.77
C LEU A 244 -12.65 -5.41 20.65
N ALA A 245 -12.54 -5.17 21.95
CA ALA A 245 -12.21 -6.22 22.91
C ALA A 245 -13.42 -7.13 23.15
N ASN A 246 -13.16 -8.40 23.43
CA ASN A 246 -14.19 -9.33 23.88
C ASN A 246 -14.05 -9.50 25.41
N PRO A 247 -15.08 -9.18 26.21
CA PRO A 247 -15.03 -9.24 27.67
C PRO A 247 -14.60 -10.61 28.24
N SER A 248 -14.79 -11.69 27.48
CA SER A 248 -14.39 -13.04 27.87
C SER A 248 -12.87 -13.23 27.88
N PHE A 249 -12.10 -12.47 27.09
CA PHE A 249 -10.64 -12.48 27.14
C PHE A 249 -10.17 -11.38 28.09
N SER A 250 -10.31 -11.62 29.39
CA SER A 250 -9.81 -10.72 30.43
C SER A 250 -8.55 -11.27 31.10
N TRP A 251 -7.56 -10.39 31.31
CA TRP A 251 -6.31 -10.73 31.98
C TRP A 251 -5.89 -9.62 32.94
N THR A 252 -5.40 -10.00 34.11
CA THR A 252 -4.89 -9.07 35.12
C THR A 252 -3.39 -8.88 34.94
N ILE A 253 -2.94 -7.63 34.87
CA ILE A 253 -1.53 -7.25 34.81
C ILE A 253 -1.33 -6.02 35.68
N ASN A 254 -0.34 -6.03 36.57
CA ASN A 254 -0.07 -4.94 37.51
C ASN A 254 -1.31 -4.56 38.34
N GLY A 255 -2.08 -5.56 38.77
CA GLY A 255 -3.32 -5.40 39.53
C GLY A 255 -4.50 -4.81 38.74
N LYS A 256 -4.37 -4.62 37.42
CA LYS A 256 -5.41 -4.02 36.57
C LYS A 256 -5.93 -5.04 35.56
N VAL A 257 -7.25 -5.03 35.33
CA VAL A 257 -7.90 -5.92 34.37
C VAL A 257 -7.88 -5.27 32.99
N TYR A 258 -7.33 -5.98 32.02
CA TYR A 258 -7.33 -5.62 30.60
C TYR A 258 -8.25 -6.58 29.84
N LEU A 259 -8.85 -6.08 28.76
CA LEU A 259 -9.71 -6.86 27.86
C LEU A 259 -9.05 -7.00 26.50
N PHE A 260 -9.13 -8.18 25.90
CA PHE A 260 -8.46 -8.52 24.65
C PHE A 260 -9.45 -9.06 23.62
N CYS A 261 -9.06 -9.08 22.35
CA CYS A 261 -9.87 -9.69 21.29
C CYS A 261 -9.65 -11.21 21.17
N CYS A 262 -8.50 -11.72 21.63
CA CYS A 262 -8.07 -13.11 21.47
C CYS A 262 -6.90 -13.48 22.43
N PRO A 263 -6.59 -14.77 22.63
CA PRO A 263 -5.48 -15.22 23.46
C PRO A 263 -4.09 -14.73 23.03
N PRO A 264 -3.72 -14.72 21.73
CA PRO A 264 -2.41 -14.21 21.31
C PRO A 264 -2.16 -12.74 21.69
N CYS A 265 -3.20 -11.90 21.74
CA CYS A 265 -3.04 -10.52 22.23
C CYS A 265 -2.77 -10.47 23.74
N VAL A 266 -3.22 -11.46 24.50
CA VAL A 266 -2.86 -11.60 25.92
C VAL A 266 -1.37 -11.96 26.05
N GLU A 267 -0.89 -12.88 25.22
CA GLU A 267 0.52 -13.30 25.17
C GLU A 267 1.44 -12.10 24.88
N GLU A 268 1.19 -11.39 23.78
CA GLU A 268 1.95 -10.21 23.36
C GLU A 268 1.97 -9.13 24.48
N PHE A 269 0.82 -8.89 25.13
CA PHE A 269 0.72 -7.84 26.14
C PHE A 269 1.35 -8.25 27.49
N VAL A 270 1.32 -9.53 27.86
CA VAL A 270 2.09 -10.04 29.00
C VAL A 270 3.58 -9.97 28.71
N SER A 271 4.02 -10.27 27.49
CA SER A 271 5.41 -10.09 27.08
C SER A 271 5.84 -8.61 27.20
N LEU A 272 5.04 -7.69 26.66
CA LEU A 272 5.26 -6.24 26.80
C LEU A 272 5.36 -5.82 28.27
N ALA A 273 4.48 -6.31 29.14
CA ALA A 273 4.50 -6.00 30.56
C ALA A 273 5.78 -6.47 31.27
N LYS A 274 6.38 -7.57 30.79
CA LYS A 274 7.63 -8.12 31.32
C LYS A 274 8.86 -7.39 30.79
N GLU A 275 8.93 -7.19 29.49
CA GLU A 275 10.13 -6.71 28.79
C GLU A 275 10.20 -5.19 28.71
N LYS A 276 9.06 -4.52 28.54
CA LYS A 276 8.95 -3.07 28.37
C LYS A 276 7.87 -2.47 29.28
N PRO A 277 7.96 -2.65 30.61
CA PRO A 277 6.92 -2.25 31.56
C PRO A 277 6.57 -0.76 31.53
N ALA A 278 7.49 0.11 31.08
CA ALA A 278 7.25 1.54 30.95
C ALA A 278 6.25 1.90 29.83
N GLU A 279 6.09 1.04 28.83
CA GLU A 279 5.17 1.26 27.70
C GLU A 279 3.72 0.91 28.03
N LEU A 280 3.49 0.17 29.12
CA LEU A 280 2.17 -0.27 29.55
C LEU A 280 1.26 0.94 29.88
N LYS A 281 0.18 1.09 29.13
CA LYS A 281 -0.87 2.09 29.39
C LYS A 281 -1.93 1.52 30.32
N ASP A 282 -2.66 2.40 31.00
CA ASP A 282 -3.78 2.00 31.84
C ASP A 282 -4.98 1.51 31.02
N PRO A 283 -5.84 0.62 31.56
CA PRO A 283 -7.00 0.09 30.82
C PRO A 283 -7.91 1.17 30.23
N ASP A 284 -8.05 2.33 30.88
CA ASP A 284 -8.88 3.43 30.40
C ASP A 284 -8.28 4.19 29.21
N PHE A 285 -6.99 4.00 28.93
CA PHE A 285 -6.39 4.46 27.68
C PHE A 285 -6.98 3.73 26.46
N PHE A 286 -7.47 2.49 26.66
CA PHE A 286 -8.01 1.63 25.63
C PHE A 286 -9.55 1.70 25.58
N ILE A 287 -10.06 2.93 25.52
CA ILE A 287 -11.47 3.24 25.24
C ILE A 287 -11.53 4.00 23.93
N ALA A 288 -12.35 3.54 22.99
CA ALA A 288 -12.61 4.26 21.75
C ALA A 288 -13.21 5.64 22.04
N LYS A 289 -12.67 6.66 21.39
CA LYS A 289 -13.12 8.06 21.54
C LYS A 289 -14.02 8.47 20.39
#